data_AF-X1CH16-F1
#
_entry.id   AF-X1CH16-F1
#
_cell.length_a   1.000
_cell.length_b   1.000
_cell.length_c   1.000
_cell.angle_alpha   90.00
_cell.angle_beta   90.00
_cell.angle_gamma   90.00
#
_symmetry.space_group_name_H-M   'P 1'
#
loop_
_entity.id
_entity.type
_entity.pdbx_description
1 polymer ?
#
loop_
_entity_poly.entity_id
_entity_poly.type
_entity_poly.pdbx_seq_one_letter_code
_entity_poly.pdbx_strand_id
1 'polypeptide(L)'
;MYEAIKKSWLVFVLAAACVLVGGSGAPHAEAEGKTVIRYATIAPGGSSFGKILKAWGRSLSKETEGRVELRYYSGGSQGDERDFIRKMRAGQMDAAGVTTIGLGIVVRPALVLSAPGVIETYDQLARVREKMGPRFEKMFEEAGFVLLAWADAGKGRIMSTTPIVRPADLKTARPWAWKDDPIFSEFLKVVGANAVRLGVPEVYAALQTKMVDVVPASPIAAVALQWFTKLK
;
A
#
# COMPACT_ATOMS: atom_id res chain seq x y z
N MET A 1 43.51 -59.18 14.20
CA MET A 1 43.24 -58.65 15.55
C MET A 1 41.76 -58.85 15.83
N TYR A 2 41.47 -59.85 16.69
CA TYR A 2 40.26 -60.05 17.50
C TYR A 2 38.88 -59.74 16.87
N GLU A 3 38.12 -60.80 16.56
CA GLU A 3 36.90 -61.23 17.31
C GLU A 3 35.66 -60.43 16.90
N ALA A 4 34.76 -61.03 16.11
CA ALA A 4 33.60 -61.80 16.59
C ALA A 4 32.56 -60.89 17.28
N ILE A 5 31.29 -60.88 16.88
CA ILE A 5 30.31 -61.77 17.51
C ILE A 5 28.95 -61.69 16.76
N LYS A 6 28.58 -62.88 16.26
CA LYS A 6 27.27 -63.56 16.35
C LYS A 6 26.03 -63.07 15.55
N LYS A 7 25.69 -63.95 14.58
CA LYS A 7 24.43 -64.70 14.37
C LYS A 7 23.15 -63.88 14.06
N SER A 8 22.58 -63.95 12.84
CA SER A 8 21.72 -65.06 12.32
C SER A 8 20.56 -65.41 13.26
N TRP A 9 19.27 -65.41 12.91
CA TRP A 9 18.56 -65.61 11.64
C TRP A 9 17.07 -65.19 11.82
N LEU A 10 16.34 -65.25 10.70
CA LEU A 10 14.92 -65.59 10.52
C LEU A 10 14.01 -64.43 10.04
N VAL A 11 13.10 -64.56 9.07
CA VAL A 11 12.80 -65.48 7.95
C VAL A 11 11.36 -65.15 7.49
N PHE A 12 11.02 -65.51 6.25
CA PHE A 12 9.69 -65.53 5.59
C PHE A 12 9.07 -64.17 5.17
N VAL A 13 8.39 -63.98 4.02
CA VAL A 13 8.27 -64.60 2.68
C VAL A 13 7.04 -63.96 2.00
N LEU A 14 7.16 -63.75 0.68
CA LEU A 14 6.16 -63.63 -0.40
C LEU A 14 4.84 -62.81 -0.26
N ALA A 15 4.75 -61.88 -1.23
CA ALA A 15 3.73 -61.78 -2.29
C ALA A 15 2.28 -61.36 -1.98
N ALA A 16 1.86 -60.25 -2.59
CA ALA A 16 0.77 -60.26 -3.58
C ALA A 16 0.69 -58.88 -4.28
N ALA A 17 1.00 -58.86 -5.57
CA ALA A 17 0.59 -57.79 -6.46
C ALA A 17 -0.90 -57.99 -6.77
N CYS A 18 -1.74 -57.01 -6.44
CA CYS A 18 -3.10 -56.89 -6.98
C CYS A 18 -3.21 -55.54 -7.71
N VAL A 19 -3.31 -55.66 -9.03
CA VAL A 19 -3.59 -54.59 -9.97
C VAL A 19 -5.10 -54.62 -10.27
N LEU A 20 -5.75 -53.47 -10.03
CA LEU A 20 -6.89 -52.86 -10.73
C LEU A 20 -8.37 -53.16 -10.40
N VAL A 21 -9.06 -52.03 -10.14
CA VAL A 21 -10.41 -51.58 -10.55
C VAL A 21 -11.58 -51.90 -9.62
N GLY A 22 -12.11 -50.83 -9.01
CA GLY A 22 -13.40 -50.75 -8.36
C GLY A 22 -13.69 -49.30 -7.96
N GLY A 23 -14.26 -48.54 -8.88
CA GLY A 23 -14.57 -47.12 -8.70
C GLY A 23 -15.59 -46.89 -7.58
N SER A 24 -15.21 -46.04 -6.65
CA SER A 24 -16.14 -45.27 -5.81
C SER A 24 -15.77 -43.83 -6.02
N GLY A 25 -16.52 -43.15 -6.89
CA GLY A 25 -16.50 -41.70 -7.00
C GLY A 25 -16.96 -41.10 -5.68
N ALA A 26 -16.03 -40.90 -4.76
CA ALA A 26 -16.21 -39.93 -3.71
C ALA A 26 -16.43 -38.58 -4.42
N PRO A 27 -17.47 -37.82 -4.09
CA PRO A 27 -17.53 -36.43 -4.52
C PRO A 27 -16.25 -35.79 -3.99
N HIS A 28 -15.32 -35.48 -4.89
CA HIS A 28 -14.36 -34.44 -4.64
C HIS A 28 -15.21 -33.19 -4.48
N ALA A 29 -15.64 -32.91 -3.25
CA ALA A 29 -15.84 -31.53 -2.85
C ALA A 29 -14.47 -30.89 -3.09
N GLU A 30 -14.30 -30.27 -4.26
CA GLU A 30 -13.31 -29.22 -4.40
C GLU A 30 -13.59 -28.30 -3.23
N ALA A 31 -12.72 -28.37 -2.22
CA ALA A 31 -12.60 -27.28 -1.28
C ALA A 31 -12.19 -26.09 -2.14
N GLU A 32 -13.18 -25.32 -2.61
CA GLU A 32 -12.95 -24.04 -3.28
C GLU A 32 -12.00 -23.28 -2.36
N GLY A 33 -10.73 -23.21 -2.78
CA GLY A 33 -9.71 -22.52 -2.01
C GLY A 33 -10.19 -21.09 -1.80
N LYS A 34 -10.05 -20.58 -0.56
CA LYS A 34 -10.38 -19.18 -0.29
C LYS A 34 -9.65 -18.29 -1.28
N THR A 35 -10.38 -17.42 -1.96
CA THR A 35 -9.79 -16.39 -2.81
C THR A 35 -9.14 -15.35 -1.90
N VAL A 36 -7.81 -15.28 -1.93
CA VAL A 36 -7.06 -14.31 -1.11
C VAL A 36 -6.74 -13.09 -1.95
N ILE A 37 -7.28 -11.93 -1.57
CA ILE A 37 -6.92 -10.63 -2.12
C ILE A 37 -5.79 -10.05 -1.27
N ARG A 38 -4.61 -9.89 -1.87
CA ARG A 38 -3.45 -9.23 -1.27
C ARG A 38 -3.58 -7.72 -1.47
N TYR A 39 -3.65 -6.98 -0.37
CA TYR A 39 -3.86 -5.52 -0.37
C TYR A 39 -2.69 -4.79 0.31
N ALA A 40 -1.99 -3.91 -0.41
CA ALA A 40 -0.90 -3.11 0.15
C ALA A 40 -1.32 -1.67 0.52
N THR A 41 -0.75 -1.13 1.60
CA THR A 41 -0.90 0.30 1.94
C THR A 41 0.28 0.81 2.75
N ILE A 42 0.61 2.09 2.56
CA ILE A 42 1.58 2.80 3.41
C ILE A 42 0.98 3.16 4.78
N ALA A 43 -0.35 3.17 4.92
CA ALA A 43 -1.01 3.51 6.17
C ALA A 43 -0.69 2.45 7.24
N PRO A 44 -0.29 2.85 8.47
CA PRO A 44 -0.09 1.90 9.56
C PRO A 44 -1.39 1.18 9.95
N GLY A 45 -1.31 -0.10 10.32
CA GLY A 45 -2.50 -0.90 10.65
C GLY A 45 -3.31 -0.45 11.87
N GLY A 46 -2.74 0.42 12.72
CA GLY A 46 -3.42 1.07 13.85
C GLY A 46 -4.12 2.40 13.51
N SER A 47 -3.89 2.94 12.32
CA SER A 47 -4.48 4.21 11.85
C SER A 47 -5.99 4.10 11.62
N SER A 48 -6.66 5.24 11.44
CA SER A 48 -8.08 5.29 11.03
C SER A 48 -8.32 4.50 9.74
N PHE A 49 -7.45 4.66 8.74
CA PHE A 49 -7.51 3.90 7.49
C PHE A 49 -7.32 2.40 7.74
N GLY A 50 -6.38 2.01 8.61
CA GLY A 50 -6.19 0.61 9.01
C GLY A 50 -7.43 0.00 9.68
N LYS A 51 -8.17 0.78 10.48
CA LYS A 51 -9.45 0.36 11.08
C LYS A 51 -10.53 0.18 10.01
N ILE A 52 -10.61 1.08 9.03
CA ILE A 52 -11.53 0.98 7.88
C ILE A 52 -11.25 -0.28 7.08
N LEU A 53 -9.98 -0.56 6.75
CA LEU A 53 -9.58 -1.77 6.06
C LEU A 53 -9.99 -3.02 6.84
N LYS A 54 -9.70 -3.09 8.15
CA LYS A 54 -10.15 -4.22 8.98
C LYS A 54 -11.67 -4.40 8.97
N ALA A 55 -12.45 -3.31 8.97
CA ALA A 55 -13.89 -3.38 8.86
C ALA A 55 -14.33 -3.89 7.50
N TRP A 56 -13.73 -3.40 6.41
CA TRP A 56 -13.98 -3.89 5.06
C TRP A 56 -13.69 -5.38 4.93
N GLY A 57 -12.59 -5.88 5.48
CA GLY A 57 -12.28 -7.32 5.48
C GLY A 57 -13.32 -8.17 6.20
N ARG A 58 -13.86 -7.69 7.33
CA ARG A 58 -14.96 -8.39 8.02
C ARG A 58 -16.23 -8.40 7.19
N SER A 59 -16.59 -7.27 6.59
CA SER A 59 -17.76 -7.20 5.70
C SER A 59 -17.57 -8.11 4.48
N LEU A 60 -16.42 -8.06 3.81
CA LEU A 60 -16.13 -8.89 2.65
C LEU A 60 -16.21 -10.39 3.00
N SER A 61 -15.60 -10.80 4.11
CA SER A 61 -15.71 -12.19 4.56
C SER A 61 -17.14 -12.59 4.90
N LYS A 62 -17.96 -11.69 5.44
CA LYS A 62 -19.37 -11.97 5.77
C LYS A 62 -20.21 -12.11 4.50
N GLU A 63 -20.13 -11.13 3.60
CA GLU A 63 -20.92 -11.09 2.36
C GLU A 63 -20.53 -12.20 1.37
N THR A 64 -19.30 -12.72 1.48
CA THR A 64 -18.81 -13.83 0.65
C THR A 64 -18.87 -15.18 1.35
N GLU A 65 -19.49 -15.26 2.54
CA GLU A 65 -19.58 -16.50 3.34
C GLU A 65 -18.20 -17.14 3.59
N GLY A 66 -17.16 -16.31 3.71
CA GLY A 66 -15.78 -16.74 3.92
C GLY A 66 -15.05 -17.21 2.67
N ARG A 67 -15.66 -17.16 1.48
CA ARG A 67 -15.01 -17.50 0.20
C ARG A 67 -13.89 -16.52 -0.17
N VAL A 68 -13.96 -15.26 0.27
CA VAL A 68 -12.94 -14.25 0.01
C VAL A 68 -12.27 -13.78 1.31
N GLU A 69 -10.95 -13.84 1.35
CA GLU A 69 -10.10 -13.31 2.41
C GLU A 69 -9.36 -12.06 1.90
N LEU A 70 -9.35 -11.01 2.69
CA LEU A 70 -8.55 -9.82 2.42
C LEU A 70 -7.32 -9.78 3.32
N ARG A 71 -6.14 -9.93 2.71
CA ARG A 71 -4.85 -9.96 3.40
C ARG A 71 -4.13 -8.63 3.24
N TYR A 72 -3.99 -7.89 4.34
CA TYR A 72 -3.38 -6.56 4.33
C TYR A 72 -1.89 -6.58 4.62
N TYR A 73 -1.15 -5.81 3.84
CA TYR A 73 0.23 -5.46 4.09
C TYR A 73 0.33 -3.96 4.36
N SER A 74 0.36 -3.61 5.65
CA SER A 74 0.30 -2.22 6.11
C SER A 74 1.67 -1.59 6.32
N GLY A 75 1.70 -0.27 6.54
CA GLY A 75 2.88 0.46 7.00
C GLY A 75 4.04 0.48 6.02
N GLY A 76 3.80 0.26 4.72
CA GLY A 76 4.87 0.23 3.73
C GLY A 76 5.76 -1.02 3.80
N SER A 77 5.33 -2.08 4.49
CA SER A 77 6.05 -3.37 4.53
C SER A 77 6.31 -3.99 3.15
N GLN A 78 5.57 -3.54 2.13
CA GLN A 78 5.73 -3.96 0.74
C GLN A 78 6.43 -2.92 -0.14
N GLY A 79 7.12 -1.95 0.46
CA GLY A 79 7.75 -0.83 -0.24
C GLY A 79 6.83 0.40 -0.23
N ASP A 80 7.01 1.25 -1.25
CA ASP A 80 6.23 2.47 -1.43
C ASP A 80 5.16 2.32 -2.54
N GLU A 81 4.37 3.35 -2.84
CA GLU A 81 3.24 3.27 -3.78
C GLU A 81 3.66 2.80 -5.19
N ARG A 82 4.85 3.22 -5.67
CA ARG A 82 5.44 2.71 -6.91
C ARG A 82 5.70 1.21 -6.86
N ASP A 83 6.17 0.69 -5.74
CA ASP A 83 6.39 -0.76 -5.57
C ASP A 83 5.07 -1.51 -5.56
N PHE A 84 4.02 -0.96 -4.94
CA PHE A 84 2.70 -1.58 -4.95
C PHE A 84 2.18 -1.72 -6.38
N ILE A 85 2.24 -0.64 -7.17
CA ILE A 85 1.80 -0.64 -8.56
C ILE A 85 2.63 -1.62 -9.41
N ARG A 86 3.95 -1.66 -9.22
CA ARG A 86 4.83 -2.63 -9.89
C ARG A 86 4.47 -4.07 -9.53
N LYS A 87 4.22 -4.36 -8.25
CA LYS A 87 3.82 -5.67 -7.77
C LYS A 87 2.43 -6.07 -8.30
N MET A 88 1.50 -5.13 -8.43
CA MET A 88 0.20 -5.37 -9.06
C MET A 88 0.34 -5.75 -10.53
N ARG A 89 1.13 -5.01 -11.30
CA ARG A 89 1.42 -5.36 -12.71
C ARG A 89 2.09 -6.74 -12.85
N ALA A 90 2.88 -7.14 -11.87
CA ALA A 90 3.54 -8.44 -11.85
C ALA A 90 2.67 -9.58 -11.25
N GLY A 91 1.41 -9.31 -10.86
CA GLY A 91 0.54 -10.30 -10.22
C GLY A 91 0.98 -10.73 -8.81
N GLN A 92 1.87 -9.96 -8.16
CA GLN A 92 2.37 -10.22 -6.79
C GLN A 92 1.51 -9.54 -5.72
N MET A 93 0.65 -8.61 -6.11
CA MET A 93 -0.30 -7.90 -5.26
C MET A 93 -1.60 -7.74 -6.05
N ASP A 94 -2.77 -7.83 -5.40
CA ASP A 94 -4.06 -7.79 -6.10
C ASP A 94 -4.71 -6.40 -6.02
N ALA A 95 -4.44 -5.67 -4.93
CA ALA A 95 -4.98 -4.35 -4.70
C ALA A 95 -4.01 -3.48 -3.87
N ALA A 96 -4.18 -2.16 -3.95
CA ALA A 96 -3.44 -1.23 -3.11
C ALA A 96 -4.25 0.02 -2.78
N GLY A 97 -4.04 0.55 -1.58
CA GLY A 97 -4.45 1.89 -1.19
C GLY A 97 -3.30 2.85 -1.41
N VAL A 98 -3.46 3.76 -2.37
CA VAL A 98 -2.47 4.75 -2.78
C VAL A 98 -3.04 6.17 -2.69
N THR A 99 -2.17 7.14 -2.49
CA THR A 99 -2.50 8.57 -2.59
C THR A 99 -2.65 9.00 -4.05
N THR A 100 -2.99 10.26 -4.28
CA THR A 100 -2.99 10.85 -5.63
C THR A 100 -1.64 10.72 -6.34
N ILE A 101 -0.53 10.63 -5.60
CA ILE A 101 0.81 10.42 -6.17
C ILE A 101 0.86 9.06 -6.88
N GLY A 102 0.52 7.97 -6.19
CA GLY A 102 0.44 6.64 -6.77
C GLY A 102 -0.61 6.53 -7.87
N LEU A 103 -1.77 7.17 -7.71
CA LEU A 103 -2.76 7.26 -8.80
C LEU A 103 -2.16 7.92 -10.05
N GLY A 104 -1.36 8.97 -9.88
CA GLY A 104 -0.65 9.67 -10.96
C GLY A 104 0.42 8.84 -11.67
N ILE A 105 0.96 7.79 -11.04
CA ILE A 105 1.87 6.84 -11.68
C ILE A 105 1.12 5.98 -12.72
N VAL A 106 -0.16 5.68 -12.47
CA VAL A 106 -1.01 4.91 -13.39
C VAL A 106 -1.71 5.84 -14.38
N VAL A 107 -2.46 6.82 -13.88
CA VAL A 107 -3.24 7.79 -14.65
C VAL A 107 -2.79 9.20 -14.26
N ARG A 108 -1.81 9.74 -14.99
CA ARG A 108 -1.24 11.08 -14.72
C ARG A 108 -2.28 12.21 -14.57
N PRO A 109 -3.40 12.25 -15.33
CA PRO A 109 -4.46 13.24 -15.12
C PRO A 109 -5.07 13.27 -13.71
N ALA A 110 -5.01 12.17 -12.94
CA ALA A 110 -5.51 12.14 -11.56
C ALA A 110 -4.79 13.13 -10.64
N LEU A 111 -3.56 13.54 -10.98
CA LEU A 111 -2.79 14.55 -10.25
C LEU A 111 -3.49 15.91 -10.15
N VAL A 112 -4.45 16.20 -11.03
CA VAL A 112 -5.26 17.44 -10.95
C VAL A 112 -5.98 17.56 -9.61
N LEU A 113 -6.32 16.44 -8.97
CA LEU A 113 -6.98 16.42 -7.65
C LEU A 113 -6.09 16.92 -6.51
N SER A 114 -4.79 17.04 -6.76
CA SER A 114 -3.79 17.52 -5.80
C SER A 114 -3.07 18.79 -6.28
N ALA A 115 -3.55 19.41 -7.36
CA ALA A 115 -3.00 20.66 -7.86
C ALA A 115 -3.23 21.78 -6.83
N PRO A 116 -2.16 22.48 -6.39
CA PRO A 116 -2.28 23.58 -5.43
C PRO A 116 -3.22 24.68 -5.93
N GLY A 117 -4.13 25.12 -5.07
CA GLY A 117 -5.07 26.22 -5.37
C GLY A 117 -6.24 25.86 -6.30
N VAL A 118 -6.37 24.60 -6.75
CA VAL A 118 -7.48 24.19 -7.63
C VAL A 118 -8.67 23.66 -6.83
N ILE A 119 -8.42 22.87 -5.80
CA ILE A 119 -9.44 22.29 -4.92
C ILE A 119 -9.13 22.69 -3.48
N GLU A 120 -9.98 23.52 -2.89
CA GLU A 120 -9.73 24.11 -1.57
C GLU A 120 -10.63 23.54 -0.47
N THR A 121 -11.78 22.98 -0.85
CA THR A 121 -12.79 22.42 0.07
C THR A 121 -13.14 20.97 -0.28
N TYR A 122 -13.59 20.22 0.72
CA TYR A 122 -14.07 18.85 0.50
C TYR A 122 -15.30 18.79 -0.40
N ASP A 123 -16.18 19.80 -0.37
CA ASP A 123 -17.34 19.86 -1.27
C ASP A 123 -16.93 20.04 -2.74
N GLN A 124 -15.89 20.85 -3.00
CA GLN A 124 -15.30 20.95 -4.33
C GLN A 124 -14.68 19.61 -4.75
N LEU A 125 -13.93 18.96 -3.86
CA LEU A 125 -13.32 17.66 -4.14
C LEU A 125 -14.39 16.60 -4.47
N ALA A 126 -15.47 16.54 -3.68
CA ALA A 126 -16.57 15.62 -3.88
C ALA A 126 -17.25 15.85 -5.24
N ARG A 127 -17.58 17.10 -5.58
CA ARG A 127 -18.16 17.45 -6.90
C ARG A 127 -17.23 17.07 -8.05
N VAL A 128 -15.93 17.34 -7.93
CA VAL A 128 -14.96 16.99 -8.99
C VAL A 128 -14.88 15.48 -9.15
N ARG A 129 -14.78 14.71 -8.06
CA ARG A 129 -14.76 13.23 -8.12
C ARG A 129 -16.04 12.66 -8.70
N GLU A 130 -17.21 13.23 -8.38
CA GLU A 130 -18.49 12.81 -8.95
C GLU A 130 -18.54 13.08 -10.47
N LYS A 131 -18.24 14.31 -10.89
CA LYS A 131 -18.34 14.71 -12.31
C LYS A 131 -17.27 14.08 -13.19
N MET A 132 -16.08 13.85 -12.65
CA MET A 132 -14.94 13.26 -13.37
C MET A 132 -14.83 11.76 -13.17
N GLY A 133 -15.63 11.16 -12.27
CA GLY A 133 -15.58 9.74 -11.89
C GLY A 133 -15.55 8.80 -13.09
N PRO A 134 -16.56 8.84 -13.99
CA PRO A 134 -16.60 7.97 -15.17
C PRO A 134 -15.38 8.12 -16.08
N ARG A 135 -14.82 9.34 -16.17
CA ARG A 135 -13.62 9.60 -16.96
C ARG A 135 -12.38 8.98 -16.31
N PHE A 136 -12.23 9.09 -15.00
CA PHE A 136 -11.12 8.47 -14.29
C PHE A 136 -11.23 6.95 -14.30
N GLU A 137 -12.40 6.39 -14.03
CA GLU A 137 -12.67 4.95 -14.09
C GLU A 137 -12.24 4.37 -15.43
N LYS A 138 -12.70 4.96 -16.54
CA LYS A 138 -12.28 4.56 -17.89
C LYS A 138 -10.77 4.63 -18.09
N MET A 139 -10.09 5.70 -17.63
CA MET A 139 -8.63 5.82 -17.76
C MET A 139 -7.89 4.75 -16.94
N PHE A 140 -8.38 4.38 -15.76
CA PHE A 140 -7.80 3.31 -14.97
C PHE A 140 -8.02 1.95 -15.64
N GLU A 141 -9.23 1.69 -16.17
CA GLU A 141 -9.54 0.47 -16.91
C GLU A 141 -8.64 0.29 -18.13
N GLU A 142 -8.47 1.36 -18.93
CA GLU A 142 -7.54 1.39 -20.07
C GLU A 142 -6.09 1.14 -19.67
N ALA A 143 -5.71 1.52 -18.43
CA ALA A 143 -4.39 1.24 -17.86
C ALA A 143 -4.28 -0.15 -17.22
N GLY A 144 -5.33 -0.96 -17.23
CA GLY A 144 -5.38 -2.32 -16.66
C GLY A 144 -5.65 -2.36 -15.15
N PHE A 145 -6.29 -1.32 -14.59
CA PHE A 145 -6.63 -1.22 -13.17
C PHE A 145 -8.13 -0.94 -12.98
N VAL A 146 -8.68 -1.36 -11.84
CA VAL A 146 -10.04 -0.99 -11.42
C VAL A 146 -9.95 -0.01 -10.26
N LEU A 147 -10.57 1.16 -10.41
CA LEU A 147 -10.70 2.14 -9.34
C LEU A 147 -11.84 1.72 -8.39
N LEU A 148 -11.49 1.11 -7.25
CA LEU A 148 -12.49 0.54 -6.32
C LEU A 148 -13.27 1.61 -5.55
N ALA A 149 -12.57 2.59 -4.99
CA ALA A 149 -13.16 3.63 -4.15
C ALA A 149 -12.18 4.79 -3.95
N TRP A 150 -12.74 5.95 -3.63
CA TRP A 150 -11.98 7.10 -3.14
C TRP A 150 -11.89 7.07 -1.61
N ALA A 151 -10.73 7.45 -1.10
CA ALA A 151 -10.51 7.70 0.33
C ALA A 151 -9.79 9.03 0.52
N ASP A 152 -10.01 9.65 1.68
CA ASP A 152 -9.39 10.94 2.01
C ASP A 152 -8.27 10.75 3.03
N ALA A 153 -7.06 11.15 2.61
CA ALA A 153 -5.91 11.26 3.51
C ALA A 153 -5.90 12.58 4.30
N GLY A 154 -6.85 13.49 4.04
CA GLY A 154 -6.97 14.80 4.68
C GLY A 154 -6.25 15.94 3.93
N LYS A 155 -6.60 17.19 4.25
CA LYS A 155 -6.00 18.39 3.64
C LYS A 155 -4.52 18.52 4.02
N GLY A 156 -3.67 18.66 3.01
CA GLY A 156 -2.23 18.85 3.16
C GLY A 156 -1.88 20.18 3.84
N ARG A 157 -0.84 20.16 4.65
CA ARG A 157 -0.20 21.31 5.30
C ARG A 157 1.31 21.15 5.21
N ILE A 158 2.02 22.27 5.26
CA ILE A 158 3.45 22.24 5.55
C ILE A 158 3.60 22.18 7.06
N MET A 159 4.27 21.14 7.55
CA MET A 159 4.63 20.98 8.96
C MET A 159 6.14 21.03 9.08
N SER A 160 6.63 21.69 10.12
CA SER A 160 8.05 22.01 10.23
C SER A 160 8.52 22.09 11.67
N THR A 161 9.83 22.05 11.89
CA THR A 161 10.42 22.26 13.23
C THR A 161 10.63 23.74 13.56
N THR A 162 10.68 24.58 12.52
CA THR A 162 10.81 26.04 12.57
C THR A 162 9.64 26.69 11.81
N PRO A 163 9.23 27.91 12.14
CA PRO A 163 8.15 28.59 11.41
C PRO A 163 8.44 28.75 9.92
N ILE A 164 7.49 28.35 9.07
CA ILE A 164 7.49 28.60 7.62
C ILE A 164 6.27 29.48 7.34
N VAL A 165 6.48 30.78 7.12
CA VAL A 165 5.40 31.76 6.93
C VAL A 165 5.25 32.20 5.48
N ARG A 166 6.29 32.01 4.67
CA ARG A 166 6.30 32.29 3.24
C ARG A 166 7.12 31.25 2.48
N PRO A 167 6.88 31.04 1.17
CA PRO A 167 7.59 30.02 0.41
C PRO A 167 9.12 30.15 0.48
N ALA A 168 9.66 31.37 0.49
CA ALA A 168 11.10 31.62 0.56
C ALA A 168 11.79 31.04 1.81
N ASP A 169 11.07 30.83 2.91
CA ASP A 169 11.64 30.26 4.14
C ASP A 169 12.06 28.79 3.96
N LEU A 170 11.50 28.11 2.94
CA LEU A 170 11.89 26.74 2.58
C LEU A 170 13.32 26.65 2.03
N LYS A 171 13.90 27.76 1.53
CA LYS A 171 15.26 27.77 0.98
C LYS A 171 16.33 27.46 2.03
N THR A 172 16.07 27.88 3.26
CA THR A 172 16.97 27.67 4.41
C THR A 172 16.61 26.42 5.21
N ALA A 173 15.52 25.74 4.85
CA ALA A 173 15.06 24.52 5.49
C ALA A 173 15.58 23.27 4.73
N ARG A 174 15.25 22.09 5.25
CA ARG A 174 15.50 20.78 4.63
C ARG A 174 14.16 20.09 4.35
N PRO A 175 13.40 20.56 3.33
CA PRO A 175 12.12 19.97 3.00
C PRO A 175 12.28 18.56 2.45
N TRP A 176 11.46 17.65 2.97
CA TRP A 176 11.28 16.34 2.37
C TRP A 176 10.44 16.47 1.08
N ALA A 177 10.93 15.90 -0.02
CA ALA A 177 10.14 15.64 -1.20
C ALA A 177 9.96 14.13 -1.37
N TRP A 178 8.72 13.69 -1.54
CA TRP A 178 8.45 12.30 -1.86
C TRP A 178 9.02 11.99 -3.27
N LYS A 179 9.80 10.91 -3.38
CA LYS A 179 10.46 10.47 -4.63
C LYS A 179 9.58 10.54 -5.88
N ASP A 180 8.29 10.20 -5.73
CA ASP A 180 7.35 10.07 -6.83
C ASP A 180 6.37 11.24 -6.97
N ASP A 181 6.45 12.27 -6.12
CA ASP A 181 5.58 13.44 -6.18
C ASP A 181 6.13 14.49 -7.17
N PRO A 182 5.54 14.64 -8.36
CA PRO A 182 5.98 15.65 -9.32
C PRO A 182 5.54 17.07 -8.94
N ILE A 183 4.43 17.21 -8.21
CA ILE A 183 3.84 18.52 -7.89
C ILE A 183 4.69 19.21 -6.83
N PHE A 184 4.91 18.55 -5.69
CA PHE A 184 5.66 19.18 -4.61
C PHE A 184 7.15 19.33 -4.96
N SER A 185 7.72 18.39 -5.72
CA SER A 185 9.08 18.53 -6.26
C SER A 185 9.22 19.77 -7.14
N GLU A 186 8.27 20.03 -8.05
CA GLU A 186 8.32 21.23 -8.89
C GLU A 186 8.06 22.50 -8.06
N PHE A 187 7.15 22.46 -7.08
CA PHE A 187 6.94 23.58 -6.17
C PHE A 187 8.24 23.99 -5.45
N LEU A 188 8.97 23.03 -4.87
CA LEU A 188 10.24 23.31 -4.20
C LEU A 188 11.30 23.86 -5.16
N LYS A 189 11.34 23.35 -6.38
CA LYS A 189 12.25 23.83 -7.43
C LYS A 189 11.94 25.27 -7.83
N VAL A 190 10.67 25.62 -8.04
CA VAL A 190 10.23 27.00 -8.33
C VAL A 190 10.57 27.94 -7.18
N VAL A 191 10.39 27.48 -5.94
CA VAL A 191 10.78 28.22 -4.75
C VAL A 191 12.30 28.36 -4.64
N GLY A 192 13.08 27.46 -5.23
CA GLY A 192 14.54 27.40 -5.12
C GLY A 192 15.04 26.74 -3.82
N ALA A 193 14.24 25.83 -3.25
CA ALA A 193 14.58 25.07 -2.06
C ALA A 193 15.25 23.74 -2.41
N ASN A 194 16.23 23.31 -1.61
CA ASN A 194 16.93 22.05 -1.80
C ASN A 194 16.22 20.93 -1.05
N ALA A 195 15.54 20.05 -1.80
CA ALA A 195 14.75 18.98 -1.22
C ALA A 195 15.59 17.72 -0.91
N VAL A 196 15.28 17.06 0.21
CA VAL A 196 15.76 15.71 0.49
C VAL A 196 14.73 14.71 -0.04
N ARG A 197 15.13 13.88 -1.00
CA ARG A 197 14.23 12.96 -1.70
C ARG A 197 14.20 11.58 -1.07
N LEU A 198 13.09 11.23 -0.43
CA LEU A 198 12.90 9.98 0.30
C LEU A 198 11.54 9.35 -0.02
N GLY A 199 11.42 8.04 0.16
CA GLY A 199 10.13 7.36 0.25
C GLY A 199 9.52 7.53 1.64
N VAL A 200 8.20 7.36 1.76
CA VAL A 200 7.49 7.53 3.04
C VAL A 200 8.08 6.71 4.20
N PRO A 201 8.51 5.43 4.01
CA PRO A 201 9.09 4.64 5.10
C PRO A 201 10.36 5.24 5.72
N GLU A 202 11.10 6.06 4.97
CA GLU A 202 12.39 6.63 5.39
C GLU A 202 12.22 7.95 6.18
N VAL A 203 11.04 8.60 6.11
CA VAL A 203 10.83 9.98 6.59
C VAL A 203 10.93 10.08 8.11
N TYR A 204 10.39 9.12 8.86
CA TYR A 204 10.43 9.20 10.33
C TYR A 204 11.87 9.15 10.85
N ALA A 205 12.69 8.26 10.30
CA ALA A 205 14.11 8.18 10.62
C ALA A 205 14.84 9.47 10.21
N ALA A 206 14.52 10.04 9.04
CA ALA A 206 15.10 11.30 8.59
C ALA A 206 14.74 12.49 9.49
N LEU A 207 13.53 12.51 10.04
CA LEU A 207 13.11 13.50 11.05
C LEU A 207 13.87 13.30 12.37
N GLN A 208 14.07 12.05 12.80
CA GLN A 208 14.85 11.74 14.00
C GLN A 208 16.31 12.22 13.91
N THR A 209 16.94 12.02 12.75
CA THR A 209 18.32 12.45 12.51
C THR A 209 18.44 13.91 12.09
N LYS A 210 17.31 14.63 11.99
CA LYS A 210 17.20 16.03 11.51
C LYS A 210 17.69 16.22 10.07
N MET A 211 17.82 15.14 9.30
CA MET A 211 18.12 15.19 7.86
C MET A 211 17.02 15.95 7.10
N VAL A 212 15.76 15.82 7.55
CA VAL A 212 14.65 16.67 7.11
C VAL A 212 14.02 17.38 8.31
N ASP A 213 13.48 18.56 8.08
CA ASP A 213 12.81 19.35 9.12
C ASP A 213 11.50 20.03 8.66
N VAL A 214 11.10 19.76 7.42
CA VAL A 214 9.82 20.19 6.84
C VAL A 214 9.21 19.03 6.06
N VAL A 215 7.93 18.74 6.30
CA VAL A 215 7.17 17.71 5.58
C VAL A 215 5.82 18.26 5.08
N PRO A 216 5.46 18.06 3.80
CA PRO A 216 4.09 18.20 3.34
C PRO A 216 3.27 17.00 3.82
N ALA A 217 2.30 17.22 4.71
CA ALA A 217 1.46 16.16 5.24
C ALA A 217 0.09 16.68 5.67
N SER A 218 -0.91 15.80 5.67
CA SER A 218 -2.13 16.09 6.42
C SER A 218 -1.91 15.81 7.92
N PRO A 219 -2.68 16.44 8.83
CA PRO A 219 -2.66 16.08 10.25
C PRO A 219 -2.92 14.60 10.52
N ILE A 220 -3.81 13.97 9.73
CA ILE A 220 -4.12 12.54 9.86
C ILE A 220 -2.88 11.70 9.53
N ALA A 221 -2.18 12.01 8.43
CA ALA A 221 -0.96 11.31 8.05
C ALA A 221 0.16 11.52 9.08
N ALA A 222 0.35 12.77 9.53
CA ALA A 222 1.38 13.09 10.52
C ALA A 222 1.18 12.37 11.86
N VAL A 223 -0.07 12.20 12.31
CA VAL A 223 -0.40 11.40 13.49
C VAL A 223 -0.18 9.91 13.21
N ALA A 224 -0.71 9.40 12.10
CA ALA A 224 -0.61 7.97 11.78
C ALA A 224 0.86 7.51 11.68
N LEU A 225 1.70 8.32 11.02
CA LEU A 225 3.13 8.05 10.79
C LEU A 225 4.03 8.55 11.93
N GLN A 226 3.44 9.07 13.02
CA GLN A 226 4.14 9.59 14.20
C GLN A 226 5.10 10.76 13.92
N TRP A 227 4.98 11.41 12.76
CA TRP A 227 5.82 12.56 12.38
C TRP A 227 5.62 13.76 13.30
N PHE A 228 4.41 13.93 13.85
CA PHE A 228 4.10 15.00 14.81
C PHE A 228 5.02 15.00 16.04
N THR A 229 5.61 13.86 16.40
CA THR A 229 6.55 13.75 17.55
C THR A 229 7.89 14.47 17.30
N LYS A 230 8.16 14.87 16.05
CA LYS A 230 9.39 15.54 15.62
C LYS A 230 9.15 16.93 15.04
N LEU A 231 7.90 17.30 14.83
CA LEU A 231 7.47 18.55 14.20
C LEU A 231 6.79 19.43 15.27
N LYS A 232 6.72 20.74 15.03
CA LYS A 232 6.10 21.71 15.94
C LYS A 232 4.88 22.35 15.34
#